data_AF-A0A1F4MMV3-F1
#
_entry.id   AF-A0A1F4MMV3-F1
#
_cell.length_a   1.000
_cell.length_b   1.000
_cell.length_c   1.000
_cell.angle_alpha   90.00
_cell.angle_beta   90.00
_cell.angle_gamma   90.00
#
_symmetry.space_group_name_H-M   'P 1'
#
loop_
_entity.id
_entity.type
_entity.pdbx_description
1 polymer ?
#
loop_
_entity_poly.entity_id
_entity_poly.type
_entity_poly.pdbx_seq_one_letter_code
_entity_poly.pdbx_strand_id
1 'polypeptide(L)'
;MRKFWYITGELAEVQRYINVPMRWCEQYPARERREFWIAADDGRDIKLVVHSRVMPARRGHQVNVLLLGDWVVGLANLTTGRQVNFVSEDPPLLLRKCDALAVLVILAGGLAAAVAWDARSLLLTVPVVLMYLPLRILGRWLATCRLRWQVSHWLASSALEPHSRGEAALAPPSPMAHNVYRFCPKRRQPVD
;
A
#
# COMPACT_ATOMS: atom_id res chain seq x y z
N MET A 1 6.69 -5.79 13.95
CA MET A 1 6.91 -6.24 12.56
C MET A 1 5.58 -6.20 11.82
N ARG A 2 5.52 -5.63 10.62
CA ARG A 2 4.29 -5.69 9.80
C ARG A 2 4.16 -7.11 9.25
N LYS A 3 3.01 -7.75 9.46
CA LYS A 3 2.73 -9.10 8.96
C LYS A 3 2.18 -9.00 7.54
N PHE A 4 2.69 -9.86 6.66
CA PHE A 4 2.09 -10.09 5.35
C PHE A 4 0.98 -11.11 5.47
N TRP A 5 -0.08 -10.92 4.71
CA TRP A 5 -1.21 -11.85 4.57
C TRP A 5 -1.51 -12.01 3.10
N TYR A 6 -2.08 -13.13 2.70
CA TYR A 6 -2.51 -13.32 1.33
C TYR A 6 -3.96 -13.76 1.27
N ILE A 7 -4.63 -13.43 0.17
CA ILE A 7 -6.01 -13.81 -0.12
C ILE A 7 -6.02 -14.43 -1.50
N THR A 8 -6.53 -15.65 -1.58
CA THR A 8 -6.76 -16.36 -2.84
C THR A 8 -8.25 -16.39 -3.14
N GLY A 9 -8.59 -16.24 -4.41
CA GLY A 9 -9.95 -16.42 -4.89
C GLY A 9 -10.18 -15.88 -6.28
N GLU A 10 -11.44 -15.93 -6.72
CA GLU A 10 -11.84 -15.47 -8.04
C GLU A 10 -12.11 -13.96 -8.03
N LEU A 11 -11.60 -13.26 -9.03
CA LEU A 11 -11.86 -11.84 -9.22
C LEU A 11 -13.30 -11.64 -9.73
N ALA A 12 -14.19 -11.18 -8.85
CA ALA A 12 -15.62 -11.01 -9.16
C ALA A 12 -15.91 -9.73 -9.96
N GLU A 13 -15.25 -8.62 -9.60
CA GLU A 13 -15.46 -7.32 -10.25
C GLU A 13 -14.20 -6.45 -10.13
N VAL A 14 -13.99 -5.57 -11.11
CA VAL A 14 -12.92 -4.57 -11.12
C VAL A 14 -13.46 -3.25 -11.64
N GLN A 15 -13.30 -2.19 -10.87
CA GLN A 15 -13.63 -0.83 -11.23
C GLN A 15 -12.37 0.03 -11.25
N ARG A 16 -12.28 0.93 -12.24
CA ARG A 16 -11.15 1.86 -12.43
C ARG A 16 -11.63 3.29 -12.30
N TYR A 17 -11.00 4.04 -11.41
CA TYR A 17 -11.21 5.46 -11.19
C TYR A 17 -9.96 6.23 -11.61
N ILE A 18 -10.15 7.22 -12.48
CA ILE A 18 -9.09 8.10 -13.00
C ILE A 18 -9.20 9.45 -12.28
N ASN A 19 -8.10 10.20 -12.18
CA ASN A 19 -8.04 11.54 -11.60
C ASN A 19 -8.47 11.60 -10.13
N VAL A 20 -8.02 10.62 -9.34
CA VAL A 20 -8.36 10.54 -7.92
C VAL A 20 -7.73 11.72 -7.18
N PRO A 21 -8.51 12.48 -6.39
CA PRO A 21 -7.98 13.62 -5.66
C PRO A 21 -6.90 13.16 -4.68
N MET A 22 -5.74 13.81 -4.75
CA MET A 22 -4.67 13.57 -3.79
C MET A 22 -5.03 14.22 -2.45
N ARG A 23 -5.02 13.45 -1.38
CA ARG A 23 -4.99 14.04 -0.05
C ARG A 23 -3.63 14.70 0.16
N TRP A 24 -3.61 15.80 0.91
CA TRP A 24 -2.41 16.64 1.06
C TRP A 24 -1.13 15.85 1.40
N CYS A 25 -1.25 14.83 2.27
CA CYS A 25 -0.11 14.00 2.69
C CYS A 25 -0.12 12.56 2.15
N GLU A 26 -1.13 12.17 1.37
CA GLU A 26 -1.22 10.87 0.71
C GLU A 26 -1.17 11.11 -0.81
N GLN A 27 0.06 11.14 -1.33
CA GLN A 27 0.32 11.38 -2.74
C GLN A 27 0.59 10.03 -3.43
N TYR A 28 -0.30 9.66 -4.36
CA TYR A 28 -0.20 8.43 -5.14
C TYR A 28 0.31 8.75 -6.56
N PRO A 29 1.47 8.23 -7.00
CA PRO A 29 2.03 8.55 -8.31
C PRO A 29 1.10 8.16 -9.47
N ALA A 30 0.42 7.02 -9.32
CA ALA A 30 -0.47 6.46 -10.34
C ALA A 30 -1.56 7.44 -10.79
N ARG A 31 -2.09 8.28 -9.86
CA ARG A 31 -3.33 9.07 -10.01
C ARG A 31 -4.57 8.26 -10.45
N GLU A 32 -4.47 6.95 -10.35
CA GLU A 32 -5.52 5.99 -10.63
C GLU A 32 -5.79 5.19 -9.37
N ARG A 33 -7.06 4.84 -9.15
CA ARG A 33 -7.51 3.95 -8.10
C ARG A 33 -8.30 2.84 -8.76
N ARG A 34 -7.92 1.60 -8.45
CA ARG A 34 -8.66 0.42 -8.84
C ARG A 34 -9.29 -0.16 -7.60
N GLU A 35 -10.59 -0.35 -7.66
CA GLU A 35 -11.32 -1.11 -6.66
C GLU A 35 -11.67 -2.45 -7.27
N PHE A 36 -11.47 -3.53 -6.53
CA PHE A 36 -11.79 -4.85 -7.02
C PHE A 36 -12.30 -5.74 -5.91
N TRP A 37 -13.12 -6.70 -6.30
CA TRP A 37 -13.78 -7.64 -5.41
C TRP A 37 -13.26 -9.03 -5.69
N ILE A 38 -12.85 -9.72 -4.63
CA ILE A 38 -12.45 -11.12 -4.69
C ILE A 38 -13.53 -11.93 -3.98
N ALA A 39 -14.07 -12.92 -4.68
CA ALA A 39 -14.79 -14.02 -4.06
C ALA A 39 -13.72 -14.98 -3.52
N ALA A 40 -13.35 -14.81 -2.25
CA ALA A 40 -12.29 -15.58 -1.63
C ALA A 40 -12.71 -17.04 -1.47
N ASP A 41 -11.73 -17.95 -1.48
CA ASP A 41 -11.98 -19.40 -1.39
C ASP A 41 -12.66 -19.80 -0.07
N ASP A 42 -12.56 -18.94 0.96
CA ASP A 42 -13.26 -19.09 2.24
C ASP A 42 -14.74 -18.67 2.21
N GLY A 43 -15.27 -18.36 1.02
CA GLY A 43 -16.65 -17.95 0.78
C GLY A 43 -16.95 -16.47 1.09
N ARG A 44 -15.93 -15.67 1.41
CA ARG A 44 -16.11 -14.23 1.68
C ARG A 44 -15.87 -13.39 0.43
N ASP A 45 -16.75 -12.43 0.20
CA ASP A 45 -16.50 -11.37 -0.78
C ASP A 45 -15.73 -10.21 -0.12
N ILE A 46 -14.52 -9.95 -0.62
CA ILE A 46 -13.61 -8.95 -0.05
C ILE A 46 -13.36 -7.86 -1.08
N LYS A 47 -13.67 -6.61 -0.70
CA LYS A 47 -13.33 -5.43 -1.50
C LYS A 47 -11.93 -4.95 -1.13
N LEU A 48 -11.09 -4.81 -2.15
CA LEU A 48 -9.74 -4.30 -2.04
C LEU A 48 -9.56 -3.07 -2.92
N VAL A 49 -8.66 -2.19 -2.49
CA VAL A 49 -8.36 -0.93 -3.18
C VAL A 49 -6.85 -0.87 -3.43
N VAL A 50 -6.47 -0.60 -4.66
CA VAL A 50 -5.08 -0.38 -5.05
C VAL A 50 -4.95 0.89 -5.88
N HIS A 51 -3.91 1.67 -5.63
CA HIS A 51 -3.56 2.83 -6.44
C HIS A 51 -2.52 2.43 -7.47
N SER A 52 -2.98 1.94 -8.62
CA SER A 52 -2.08 1.55 -9.71
C SER A 52 -2.71 1.71 -11.08
N ARG A 53 -1.85 1.97 -12.06
CA ARG A 53 -2.21 2.00 -13.48
C ARG A 53 -2.33 0.59 -14.07
N VAL A 54 -1.68 -0.40 -13.46
CA VAL A 54 -1.62 -1.77 -13.98
C VAL A 54 -2.59 -2.68 -13.24
N MET A 55 -3.20 -3.61 -13.96
CA MET A 55 -3.99 -4.71 -13.39
C MET A 55 -3.81 -5.95 -14.27
N PRO A 56 -3.08 -6.99 -13.81
CA PRO A 56 -2.80 -8.17 -14.62
C PRO A 56 -3.94 -9.20 -14.62
N ALA A 57 -5.06 -8.93 -13.95
CA ALA A 57 -6.20 -9.81 -13.83
C ALA A 57 -7.51 -9.16 -14.31
N ARG A 58 -8.45 -10.00 -14.79
CA ARG A 58 -9.79 -9.62 -15.25
C ARG A 58 -10.81 -10.45 -14.47
N ARG A 59 -12.08 -10.04 -14.56
CA ARG A 59 -13.20 -10.77 -13.96
C ARG A 59 -13.15 -12.25 -14.38
N GLY A 60 -13.36 -13.15 -13.43
CA GLY A 60 -13.29 -14.60 -13.63
C GLY A 60 -11.89 -15.20 -13.48
N HIS A 61 -10.85 -14.40 -13.33
CA HIS A 61 -9.51 -14.92 -13.09
C HIS A 61 -9.31 -15.30 -11.62
N GLN A 62 -8.67 -16.43 -11.40
CA GLN A 62 -8.15 -16.81 -10.09
C GLN A 62 -6.93 -15.97 -9.76
N VAL A 63 -6.95 -15.31 -8.61
CA VAL A 63 -5.90 -14.39 -8.18
C VAL A 63 -5.44 -14.72 -6.77
N ASN A 64 -4.16 -14.46 -6.52
CA ASN A 64 -3.58 -14.45 -5.19
C ASN A 64 -3.04 -13.03 -4.90
N VAL A 65 -3.57 -12.40 -3.87
CA VAL A 65 -3.29 -11.00 -3.53
C VAL A 65 -2.51 -10.93 -2.23
N LEU A 66 -1.36 -10.26 -2.28
CA LEU A 66 -0.51 -10.02 -1.11
C LEU A 66 -0.87 -8.68 -0.46
N LEU A 67 -1.11 -8.75 0.84
CA LEU A 67 -1.44 -7.62 1.71
C LEU A 67 -0.34 -7.38 2.74
N LEU A 68 -0.04 -6.11 3.00
CA LEU A 68 0.78 -5.67 4.13
C LEU A 68 -0.10 -4.84 5.07
N GLY A 69 -0.61 -5.46 6.13
CA GLY A 69 -1.74 -4.89 6.87
C GLY A 69 -2.93 -4.73 5.93
N ASP A 70 -3.39 -3.50 5.71
CA ASP A 70 -4.54 -3.19 4.85
C ASP A 70 -4.15 -2.77 3.43
N TRP A 71 -2.85 -2.83 3.09
CA TRP A 71 -2.32 -2.33 1.83
C TRP A 71 -2.11 -3.47 0.85
N VAL A 72 -2.71 -3.38 -0.34
CA VAL A 72 -2.42 -4.27 -1.46
C VAL A 72 -1.02 -3.95 -2.00
N VAL A 73 -0.10 -4.89 -1.84
CA VAL A 73 1.32 -4.70 -2.21
C VAL A 73 1.74 -5.54 -3.42
N GLY A 74 1.05 -6.64 -3.69
CA GLY A 74 1.30 -7.47 -4.87
C GLY A 74 0.06 -8.26 -5.29
N LEU A 75 0.01 -8.66 -6.55
CA LEU A 75 -1.04 -9.52 -7.08
C LEU A 75 -0.44 -10.49 -8.11
N ALA A 76 -0.75 -11.77 -7.94
CA ALA A 76 -0.47 -12.82 -8.90
C ALA A 76 -1.79 -13.31 -9.52
N ASN A 77 -1.84 -13.36 -10.84
CA ASN A 77 -2.93 -13.95 -11.58
C ASN A 77 -2.57 -15.42 -11.83
N LEU A 78 -3.26 -16.32 -11.13
CA LEU A 78 -3.04 -17.76 -11.21
C LEU A 78 -3.56 -18.34 -12.53
N THR A 79 -4.57 -17.71 -13.14
CA THR A 79 -5.10 -18.14 -14.45
C THR A 79 -4.13 -17.88 -15.60
N THR A 80 -3.41 -16.74 -15.59
CA THR A 80 -2.52 -16.36 -16.71
C THR A 80 -1.04 -16.43 -16.38
N GLY A 81 -0.68 -16.72 -15.13
CA GLY A 81 0.69 -16.69 -14.62
C GLY A 81 1.31 -15.29 -14.53
N ARG A 82 0.57 -14.22 -14.83
CA ARG A 82 1.07 -12.84 -14.75
C ARG A 82 1.09 -12.35 -13.31
N GLN A 83 2.09 -11.57 -12.95
CA GLN A 83 2.22 -11.01 -11.61
C GLN A 83 2.58 -9.52 -11.65
N VAL A 84 2.21 -8.78 -10.61
CA VAL A 84 2.55 -7.37 -10.45
C VAL A 84 2.98 -7.08 -9.02
N ASN A 85 4.09 -6.35 -8.88
CA ASN A 85 4.54 -5.77 -7.63
C ASN A 85 4.15 -4.29 -7.61
N PHE A 86 3.06 -3.96 -6.93
CA PHE A 86 2.54 -2.59 -6.90
C PHE A 86 3.50 -1.60 -6.23
N VAL A 87 4.36 -2.06 -5.32
CA VAL A 87 5.38 -1.22 -4.67
C VAL A 87 6.51 -0.85 -5.64
N SER A 88 6.77 -1.72 -6.63
CA SER A 88 7.73 -1.44 -7.69
C SER A 88 7.14 -0.53 -8.76
N GLU A 89 5.93 -0.85 -9.21
CA GLU A 89 5.23 -0.16 -10.30
C GLU A 89 4.89 1.29 -9.94
N ASP A 90 4.34 1.50 -8.74
CA ASP A 90 3.89 2.80 -8.26
C ASP A 90 4.55 3.11 -6.91
N PRO A 91 5.86 3.45 -6.88
CA PRO A 91 6.57 3.67 -5.62
C PRO A 91 5.97 4.81 -4.80
N PRO A 92 5.86 4.65 -3.47
CA PRO A 92 5.49 5.77 -2.62
C PRO A 92 6.49 6.92 -2.81
N LEU A 93 5.98 8.16 -2.85
CA LEU A 93 6.85 9.33 -2.96
C LEU A 93 7.80 9.41 -1.76
N LEU A 94 9.08 9.63 -2.06
CA LEU A 94 10.12 9.80 -1.04
C LEU A 94 9.92 11.10 -0.27
N LEU A 95 9.50 12.16 -0.97
CA LEU A 95 9.14 13.46 -0.42
C LEU A 95 7.63 13.67 -0.53
N ARG A 96 7.01 14.08 0.57
CA ARG A 96 5.60 14.42 0.68
C ARG A 96 5.47 15.89 1.07
N LYS A 97 4.33 16.52 0.74
CA LYS A 97 4.04 17.90 1.19
C LYS A 97 4.12 18.07 2.71
N CYS A 98 3.74 17.04 3.46
CA CYS A 98 3.89 16.98 4.92
C CYS A 98 5.35 17.17 5.39
N ASP A 99 6.35 16.74 4.60
CA ASP A 99 7.76 16.90 4.99
C ASP A 99 8.20 18.36 4.87
N ALA A 100 7.68 19.10 3.88
CA ALA A 100 7.93 20.54 3.77
C ALA A 100 7.32 21.30 4.95
N LEU A 101 6.11 20.92 5.38
CA LEU A 101 5.50 21.48 6.59
C LEU A 101 6.34 21.19 7.83
N ALA A 102 6.86 19.97 7.97
CA ALA A 102 7.73 19.63 9.10
C ALA A 102 9.01 20.48 9.11
N VAL A 103 9.63 20.73 7.95
CA VAL A 103 10.79 21.63 7.85
C VAL A 103 10.45 23.05 8.29
N LEU A 104 9.29 23.59 7.87
CA LEU A 104 8.84 24.92 8.30
C LEU A 104 8.61 24.98 9.82
N VAL A 105 8.04 23.94 10.41
CA VAL A 105 7.83 23.86 11.86
C VAL A 105 9.16 23.83 12.61
N ILE A 106 10.15 23.06 12.14
CA ILE A 106 11.48 23.00 12.74
C ILE A 106 12.16 24.38 12.67
N LEU A 107 12.11 25.04 11.51
CA LEU A 107 12.67 26.38 11.33
C LEU A 107 12.01 27.42 12.24
N ALA A 108 10.67 27.43 12.30
CA ALA A 108 9.92 28.35 13.15
C ALA A 108 10.23 28.11 14.64
N GLY A 109 10.30 26.85 15.07
CA GLY A 109 10.65 26.49 16.45
C GLY A 109 12.06 26.91 16.82
N GLY A 110 13.04 26.73 15.92
CA GLY A 110 14.41 27.16 16.16
C GLY A 110 14.58 28.69 16.18
N LEU A 111 13.86 29.42 15.32
CA LEU A 111 13.84 30.87 15.36
C LEU A 111 13.19 31.39 16.66
N ALA A 112 12.09 30.79 17.09
CA ALA A 112 11.44 31.14 18.35
C ALA A 112 12.38 30.90 19.55
N ALA A 113 13.12 29.78 19.57
CA ALA A 113 14.12 29.50 20.60
C ALA A 113 15.28 30.51 20.59
N ALA A 114 15.71 30.95 19.40
CA ALA A 114 16.76 31.95 19.26
C ALA A 114 16.34 33.33 19.80
N VAL A 115 15.09 33.72 19.58
CA VAL A 115 14.52 34.99 20.07
C VAL A 115 14.23 34.93 21.57
N ALA A 116 13.68 33.82 22.06
CA ALA A 116 13.21 33.71 23.45
C ALA A 116 14.34 33.38 24.45
N TRP A 117 15.43 32.75 24.00
CA TRP A 117 16.46 32.25 24.90
C TRP A 117 17.86 32.73 24.52
N ASP A 118 18.42 32.23 23.41
CA ASP A 118 19.78 32.55 22.97
C ASP A 118 19.95 32.19 21.48
N ALA A 119 20.59 33.07 20.71
CA ALA A 119 20.97 32.85 19.31
C ALA A 119 21.81 31.57 19.10
N ARG A 120 22.53 31.09 20.13
CA ARG A 120 23.25 29.80 20.07
C ARG A 120 22.35 28.60 19.79
N SER A 121 21.05 28.67 20.06
CA SER A 121 20.08 27.63 19.67
C SER A 121 20.03 27.37 18.16
N LEU A 122 20.45 28.35 17.33
CA LEU A 122 20.58 28.17 15.88
C LEU A 122 21.66 27.15 15.52
N LEU A 123 22.69 26.96 16.36
CA LEU A 123 23.72 25.94 16.17
C LEU A 123 23.15 24.52 16.16
N LEU A 124 22.02 24.28 16.83
CA LEU A 124 21.31 23.01 16.81
C LEU A 124 20.23 22.97 15.71
N THR A 125 19.54 24.08 15.49
CA THR A 125 18.43 24.13 14.52
C THR A 125 18.92 23.91 13.09
N VAL A 126 20.00 24.58 12.69
CA VAL A 126 20.57 24.50 11.34
C VAL A 126 20.92 23.05 10.94
N PRO A 127 21.72 22.30 11.71
CA PRO A 127 22.04 20.91 11.35
C PRO A 127 20.81 20.00 11.39
N VAL A 128 19.86 20.21 12.30
CA VAL A 128 18.63 19.42 12.33
C VAL A 128 17.83 19.60 11.04
N VAL A 129 17.65 20.84 10.57
CA VAL A 129 16.94 21.11 9.31
C VAL A 129 17.67 20.49 8.11
N LEU A 130 18.99 20.69 8.03
CA LEU A 130 19.81 20.16 6.94
C LEU A 130 19.79 18.63 6.88
N MET A 131 19.78 17.96 8.04
CA MET A 131 19.79 16.50 8.14
C MET A 131 18.39 15.88 8.04
N TYR A 132 17.33 16.62 8.35
CA TYR A 132 15.96 16.09 8.41
C TYR A 132 15.52 15.46 7.08
N LEU A 133 15.63 16.21 5.97
CA LEU A 133 15.17 15.73 4.66
C LEU A 133 16.02 14.55 4.15
N PRO A 134 17.36 14.60 4.14
CA PRO A 134 18.19 13.47 3.72
C PRO A 134 17.89 12.20 4.52
N LEU A 135 17.81 12.28 5.84
CA LEU A 135 17.52 11.13 6.70
C LEU A 135 16.12 10.55 6.43
N ARG A 136 15.12 11.42 6.23
CA ARG A 136 13.75 10.99 5.89
C ARG A 136 13.67 10.32 4.53
N ILE A 137 14.31 10.90 3.52
CA ILE A 137 14.36 10.35 2.16
C ILE A 137 15.06 8.99 2.18
N LEU A 138 16.23 8.92 2.80
CA LEU A 138 17.01 7.68 2.90
C LEU A 138 16.23 6.59 3.64
N GLY A 139 15.61 6.92 4.77
CA GLY A 139 14.79 5.98 5.53
C GLY A 139 13.61 5.43 4.73
N ARG A 140 12.91 6.30 3.98
CA ARG A 140 11.81 5.86 3.09
C ARG A 140 12.31 5.05 1.90
N TRP A 141 13.44 5.43 1.33
CA TRP A 141 14.06 4.70 0.23
C TRP A 141 14.46 3.28 0.66
N LEU A 142 15.19 3.15 1.76
CA LEU A 142 15.59 1.85 2.32
C LEU A 142 14.36 0.98 2.65
N ALA A 143 13.34 1.56 3.29
CA ALA A 143 12.10 0.86 3.59
C ALA A 143 11.38 0.39 2.32
N THR A 144 11.36 1.22 1.27
CA THR A 144 10.72 0.90 -0.01
C THR A 144 11.51 -0.18 -0.76
N CYS A 145 12.83 -0.11 -0.82
CA CYS A 145 13.68 -1.13 -1.42
C CYS A 145 13.52 -2.49 -0.71
N ARG A 146 13.53 -2.49 0.63
CA ARG A 146 13.29 -3.69 1.42
C ARG A 146 11.92 -4.29 1.14
N LEU A 147 10.87 -3.45 1.10
CA LEU A 147 9.52 -3.90 0.83
C LEU A 147 9.38 -4.45 -0.60
N ARG A 148 9.94 -3.77 -1.59
CA ARG A 148 9.96 -4.22 -2.99
C ARG A 148 10.59 -5.60 -3.10
N TRP A 149 11.74 -5.80 -2.46
CA TRP A 149 12.43 -7.08 -2.46
C TRP A 149 11.61 -8.19 -1.81
N GLN A 150 11.01 -7.92 -0.64
CA GLN A 150 10.14 -8.89 0.05
C GLN A 150 8.93 -9.30 -0.81
N VAL A 151 8.28 -8.34 -1.45
CA VAL A 151 7.12 -8.60 -2.32
C VAL A 151 7.54 -9.38 -3.57
N SER A 152 8.63 -8.98 -4.23
CA SER A 152 9.14 -9.69 -5.41
C SER A 152 9.55 -11.13 -5.08
N HIS A 153 10.21 -11.34 -3.94
CA HIS A 153 10.56 -12.67 -3.47
C HIS A 153 9.31 -13.53 -3.21
N TRP A 154 8.29 -12.96 -2.57
CA TRP A 154 7.02 -13.67 -2.34
C TRP A 154 6.30 -14.01 -3.65
N LEU A 155 6.23 -13.07 -4.60
CA LEU A 155 5.61 -13.29 -5.91
C LEU A 155 6.34 -14.40 -6.68
N ALA A 156 7.67 -14.37 -6.70
CA ALA A 156 8.47 -15.42 -7.31
C ALA A 156 8.22 -16.81 -6.68
N SER A 157 8.12 -16.87 -5.35
CA SER A 157 7.79 -18.13 -4.66
C SER A 157 6.36 -18.62 -4.94
N SER A 158 5.42 -17.69 -5.14
CA SER A 158 4.02 -18.00 -5.44
C SER A 158 3.82 -18.50 -6.88
N ALA A 159 4.72 -18.12 -7.80
CA ALA A 159 4.74 -18.64 -9.16
C ALA A 159 5.26 -20.08 -9.26
N LEU A 160 6.06 -20.54 -8.29
CA LEU A 160 6.62 -21.90 -8.26
C LEU A 160 5.67 -22.96 -7.66
N GLU A 161 4.75 -22.58 -6.78
CA GLU A 161 3.80 -23.51 -6.14
C GLU A 161 2.33 -23.09 -6.36
N PRO A 162 1.73 -23.40 -7.53
CA PRO A 162 0.37 -22.98 -7.83
C PRO A 162 -0.74 -23.79 -7.13
N HIS A 163 -0.42 -24.87 -6.39
CA HIS A 163 -1.43 -25.88 -6.00
C HIS A 163 -1.33 -26.50 -4.59
N SER A 164 -0.42 -26.05 -3.71
CA SER A 164 -0.14 -26.75 -2.44
C SER A 164 -0.25 -25.89 -1.18
N ARG A 165 -1.15 -24.90 -1.13
CA ARG A 165 -1.46 -24.17 0.12
C ARG A 165 -2.94 -24.18 0.46
N GLY A 166 -3.45 -25.38 0.74
CA GLY A 166 -4.40 -25.51 1.86
C GLY A 166 -3.63 -25.21 3.15
N GLU A 167 -4.20 -24.42 4.05
CA GLU A 167 -3.69 -24.18 5.40
C GLU A 167 -2.37 -23.38 5.53
N ALA A 168 -2.41 -22.07 5.26
CA ALA A 168 -1.53 -21.15 5.97
C ALA A 168 -2.31 -19.93 6.49
N ALA A 169 -2.78 -20.07 7.73
CA ALA A 169 -3.17 -19.04 8.68
C ALA A 169 -3.99 -17.84 8.15
N LEU A 170 -5.30 -18.06 8.03
CA LEU A 170 -6.32 -17.03 8.18
C LEU A 170 -6.16 -16.33 9.54
N ALA A 171 -5.51 -15.17 9.59
CA ALA A 171 -5.87 -14.17 10.59
C ALA A 171 -6.70 -13.09 9.90
N PRO A 172 -7.84 -12.70 10.48
CA PRO A 172 -8.71 -11.71 9.86
C PRO A 172 -8.00 -10.35 9.76
N PRO A 173 -8.18 -9.60 8.67
CA PRO A 173 -7.86 -8.18 8.67
C PRO A 173 -8.71 -7.47 9.74
N SER A 174 -8.11 -6.47 10.40
CA SER A 174 -8.79 -5.70 11.45
C SER A 174 -10.08 -5.06 10.92
N PRO A 175 -11.21 -5.10 11.66
CA PRO A 175 -12.48 -4.50 11.25
C PRO A 175 -12.42 -2.96 11.11
N MET A 176 -11.31 -2.32 11.48
CA MET A 176 -11.05 -0.88 11.30
C MET A 176 -10.17 -0.54 10.09
N ALA A 177 -9.98 -1.48 9.17
CA ALA A 177 -9.19 -1.29 7.96
C ALA A 177 -9.87 -0.30 7.00
N HIS A 178 -9.27 0.88 6.80
CA HIS A 178 -9.79 1.92 5.90
C HIS A 178 -9.85 1.48 4.41
N ASN A 179 -9.23 0.36 4.06
CA ASN A 179 -9.13 -0.18 2.70
C ASN A 179 -9.63 -1.62 2.54
N VAL A 180 -10.10 -2.27 3.62
CA VAL A 180 -10.69 -3.62 3.56
C VAL A 180 -12.13 -3.51 4.07
N TYR A 181 -13.06 -3.34 3.13
CA TYR A 181 -14.46 -3.29 3.47
C TYR A 181 -15.02 -4.71 3.42
N ARG A 182 -15.45 -5.23 4.57
CA ARG A 182 -16.24 -6.47 4.64
C ARG A 182 -17.63 -6.14 4.10
N PHE A 183 -17.95 -6.60 2.89
CA PHE A 183 -19.29 -6.42 2.37
C PHE A 183 -20.21 -7.50 2.97
N CYS A 184 -21.41 -7.10 3.42
CA CYS A 184 -22.46 -8.07 3.70
C CYS A 184 -22.90 -8.71 2.39
N PRO A 185 -23.06 -10.04 2.32
CA PRO A 185 -23.40 -10.73 1.10
C PRO A 185 -24.69 -10.15 0.53
N LYS A 186 -24.62 -9.57 -0.68
CA LYS A 186 -25.83 -9.37 -1.48
C LYS A 186 -26.24 -10.77 -1.91
N ARG A 187 -27.27 -11.31 -1.25
CA ARG A 187 -27.93 -12.56 -1.66
C ARG A 187 -28.10 -12.50 -3.18
N ARG A 188 -27.37 -13.34 -3.92
CA ARG A 188 -27.72 -13.62 -5.31
C ARG A 188 -29.12 -14.22 -5.24
N GLN A 189 -30.14 -13.47 -5.60
CA GLN A 189 -31.44 -14.08 -5.89
C GLN A 189 -31.23 -14.99 -7.09
N PRO A 190 -31.67 -16.26 -7.03
CA PRO A 190 -31.77 -17.06 -8.25
C PRO A 190 -32.68 -16.30 -9.21
N VAL A 191 -32.22 -16.14 -10.45
CA VAL A 191 -33.09 -15.75 -11.55
C VAL A 191 -33.85 -17.04 -11.88
N ASP A 192 -35.11 -17.10 -11.45
CA ASP A 192 -36.09 -18.06 -11.95
C ASP A 192 -36.54 -17.65 -13.36
#